data_AF-A0A7W7XF24-F1
#
_entry.id   AF-A0A7W7XF24-F1
#
_cell.length_a   1.000
_cell.length_b   1.000
_cell.length_c   1.000
_cell.angle_alpha   90.00
_cell.angle_beta   90.00
_cell.angle_gamma   90.00
#
_symmetry.space_group_name_H-M   'P 1'
#
loop_
_entity.id
_entity.type
_entity.pdbx_description
1 polymer ?
#
loop_
_entity_poly.entity_id
_entity_poly.type
_entity_poly.pdbx_seq_one_letter_code
_entity_poly.pdbx_strand_id
1 'polypeptide(L)'
;MYETVLETDRALAFPPTNPSYPVRIVVVPKEHVPSLPDLGNADPNLLYEIVGLVREVAAVGEKEYESCSGTTDLGLYPDSKHMHWHVVLRGESAEQTLDTYSHHDD
;
A
#
# COMPACT_ATOMS: atom_id res chain seq x y z
N MET A 1 13.35 5.49 10.75
CA MET A 1 12.13 6.31 10.71
C MET A 1 11.78 6.50 9.25
N TYR A 2 10.64 5.98 8.80
CA TYR A 2 10.08 6.39 7.51
C TYR A 2 9.45 7.77 7.71
N GLU A 3 10.22 8.83 7.47
CA GLU A 3 9.70 10.20 7.34
C GLU A 3 9.24 10.51 5.91
N THR A 4 9.39 9.56 4.98
CA THR A 4 9.22 9.83 3.56
C THR A 4 7.75 9.91 3.20
N VAL A 5 7.26 11.14 3.10
CA VAL A 5 6.07 11.46 2.32
C VAL A 5 6.46 11.47 0.85
N LEU A 6 5.95 10.54 0.05
CA LEU A 6 6.04 10.61 -1.41
C LEU A 6 4.72 11.19 -1.93
N GLU A 7 4.77 12.09 -2.89
CA GLU A 7 3.56 12.65 -3.49
C GLU A 7 3.70 12.87 -4.98
N THR A 8 2.57 12.74 -5.68
CA THR A 8 2.36 13.29 -7.02
C THR A 8 1.38 14.45 -6.92
N ASP A 9 1.00 15.03 -8.05
CA ASP A 9 -0.08 16.02 -8.10
C ASP A 9 -1.41 15.45 -7.61
N ARG A 10 -1.65 14.14 -7.77
CA ARG A 10 -2.93 13.49 -7.49
C ARG A 10 -2.92 12.41 -6.41
N ALA A 11 -1.75 11.99 -5.91
CA ALA A 11 -1.64 10.95 -4.88
C ALA A 11 -0.61 11.29 -3.79
N LEU A 12 -0.76 10.66 -2.63
CA LEU A 12 0.07 10.87 -1.44
C LEU A 12 0.36 9.53 -0.76
N ALA A 13 1.61 9.28 -0.41
CA ALA A 13 2.06 8.16 0.40
C ALA A 13 2.62 8.67 1.73
N PHE A 14 2.13 8.15 2.85
CA PHE A 14 2.51 8.63 4.19
C PHE A 14 2.39 7.54 5.26
N PRO A 15 3.15 7.62 6.36
CA PRO A 15 2.98 6.71 7.49
C PRO A 15 1.65 7.02 8.24
N PRO A 16 0.86 6.01 8.63
CA PRO A 16 -0.39 6.21 9.36
C PRO A 16 -0.13 6.69 10.79
N THR A 17 -1.08 7.42 11.34
CA THR A 17 -1.02 7.98 12.70
C THR A 17 -1.05 6.93 13.82
N ASN A 18 -1.61 5.74 13.55
CA ASN A 18 -1.65 4.62 14.49
C ASN A 18 -1.03 3.36 13.84
N PRO A 19 0.28 3.12 13.97
CA PRO A 19 0.93 1.98 13.36
C PRO A 19 0.62 0.69 14.14
N SER A 20 -0.28 -0.14 13.61
CA SER A 20 -0.52 -1.50 14.10
C SER A 20 0.52 -2.52 13.59
N TYR A 21 1.35 -2.12 12.61
CA TYR A 21 2.38 -2.95 11.98
C TYR A 21 3.74 -2.24 12.01
N PRO A 22 4.87 -2.99 11.99
CA PRO A 22 6.22 -2.45 12.07
C PRO A 22 6.52 -1.37 11.02
N VAL A 23 6.09 -1.58 9.77
CA VAL A 23 6.05 -0.53 8.74
C VAL A 23 4.74 -0.65 7.98
N ARG A 24 4.00 0.45 7.94
CA ARG A 24 2.82 0.62 7.10
C ARG A 24 2.94 1.98 6.46
N ILE A 25 2.99 2.02 5.13
CA ILE A 25 2.80 3.26 4.37
C ILE A 25 1.41 3.18 3.75
N VAL A 26 0.66 4.26 3.88
CA VAL A 26 -0.67 4.39 3.29
C VAL A 26 -0.56 5.28 2.06
N VAL A 27 -0.99 4.77 0.91
CA VAL A 27 -1.09 5.53 -0.34
C VAL A 27 -2.55 5.87 -0.60
N VAL A 28 -2.87 7.15 -0.78
CA VAL A 28 -4.22 7.64 -1.03
C VAL A 28 -4.25 8.58 -2.24
N PRO A 29 -5.35 8.61 -3.02
CA PRO A 29 -5.59 9.73 -3.90
C PRO A 29 -5.89 11.01 -3.11
N LYS A 30 -5.49 12.16 -3.65
CA LYS A 30 -5.79 13.48 -3.08
C LYS A 30 -7.26 13.86 -3.34
N GLU A 31 -7.83 13.42 -4.47
CA GLU A 31 -9.26 13.53 -4.73
C GLU A 31 -10.04 12.37 -4.11
N HIS A 32 -11.30 12.59 -3.74
CA HIS A 32 -12.11 11.54 -3.12
C HIS A 32 -12.51 10.45 -4.11
N VAL A 33 -11.87 9.28 -3.99
CA VAL A 33 -12.25 8.04 -4.67
C VAL A 33 -12.88 7.08 -3.65
N PRO A 34 -14.07 6.51 -3.90
CA PRO A 34 -14.72 5.61 -2.94
C PRO A 34 -13.92 4.33 -2.64
N SER A 35 -13.54 3.57 -3.67
CA SER A 35 -12.80 2.30 -3.53
C SER A 35 -12.22 1.82 -4.87
N LEU A 36 -11.44 0.73 -4.89
CA LEU A 36 -10.92 0.19 -6.15
C LEU A 36 -12.01 -0.30 -7.13
N PRO A 37 -13.07 -1.01 -6.68
CA PRO A 37 -14.19 -1.39 -7.55
C PRO A 37 -15.10 -0.22 -7.95
N ASP A 38 -15.13 0.86 -7.16
CA ASP A 38 -15.97 2.04 -7.40
C ASP A 38 -15.11 3.31 -7.39
N LEU A 39 -14.71 3.73 -8.60
CA LEU A 39 -13.92 4.95 -8.78
C LEU A 39 -14.76 6.23 -8.70
N GLY A 40 -16.09 6.12 -8.59
CA GLY A 40 -16.99 7.26 -8.70
C GLY A 40 -16.80 8.01 -10.01
N ASN A 41 -16.42 9.29 -9.92
CA ASN A 41 -16.17 10.17 -11.07
C ASN A 41 -14.68 10.35 -11.40
N ALA A 42 -13.79 9.64 -10.71
CA ALA A 42 -12.36 9.81 -10.92
C ALA A 42 -11.94 9.35 -12.33
N ASP A 43 -10.97 10.06 -12.91
CA ASP A 43 -10.32 9.64 -14.15
C ASP A 43 -9.60 8.30 -13.91
N PRO A 44 -9.87 7.23 -14.67
CA PRO A 44 -9.17 5.95 -14.53
C PRO A 44 -7.64 6.07 -14.60
N ASN A 45 -7.09 7.11 -15.25
CA ASN A 45 -5.65 7.32 -15.26
C ASN A 45 -5.05 7.64 -13.87
N LEU A 46 -5.87 8.06 -12.91
CA LEU A 46 -5.45 8.22 -11.52
C LEU A 46 -4.90 6.90 -10.96
N LEU A 47 -5.44 5.75 -11.38
CA LEU A 47 -4.95 4.45 -10.94
C LEU A 47 -3.49 4.21 -11.33
N TYR A 48 -3.05 4.71 -12.50
CA TYR A 48 -1.65 4.60 -12.90
C TYR A 48 -0.73 5.39 -11.97
N GLU A 49 -1.15 6.57 -11.50
CA GLU A 49 -0.36 7.36 -10.55
C GLU A 49 -0.33 6.72 -9.17
N ILE A 50 -1.47 6.24 -8.67
CA ILE A 50 -1.55 5.55 -7.38
C ILE A 50 -0.66 4.31 -7.38
N VAL A 51 -0.79 3.45 -8.41
CA VAL A 51 0.02 2.22 -8.52
C VAL A 51 1.49 2.54 -8.76
N GLY A 52 1.80 3.62 -9.47
CA GLY A 52 3.17 4.13 -9.60
C GLY A 52 3.79 4.46 -8.25
N LEU A 53 3.05 5.17 -7.39
CA LEU A 53 3.51 5.51 -6.04
C LEU A 53 3.61 4.27 -5.13
N VAL A 54 2.65 3.35 -5.22
CA VAL A 54 2.71 2.04 -4.53
C VAL A 54 3.96 1.27 -4.93
N ARG A 55 4.31 1.23 -6.22
CA ARG A 55 5.53 0.57 -6.72
C ARG A 55 6.79 1.20 -6.14
N GLU A 56 6.86 2.53 -6.06
CA GLU A 56 8.02 3.20 -5.48
C GLU A 56 8.19 2.85 -4.00
N VAL A 57 7.10 2.89 -3.23
CA VAL A 57 7.12 2.52 -1.80
C VAL A 57 7.50 1.04 -1.62
N ALA A 58 6.91 0.15 -2.42
CA ALA A 58 7.19 -1.28 -2.37
C ALA A 58 8.67 -1.60 -2.68
N ALA A 59 9.26 -0.93 -3.67
CA ALA A 59 10.67 -1.11 -4.02
C ALA A 59 11.62 -0.75 -2.86
N VAL A 60 11.27 0.25 -2.04
CA VAL A 60 12.03 0.54 -0.82
C VAL A 60 11.85 -0.59 0.20
N GLY A 61 10.62 -1.06 0.39
CA GLY A 61 10.31 -2.20 1.27
C GLY A 61 11.11 -3.46 0.92
N GLU A 62 11.10 -3.87 -0.35
CA GLU A 62 11.87 -5.02 -0.84
C GLU A 62 13.37 -4.85 -0.61
N LYS A 63 13.91 -3.66 -0.91
CA LYS A 63 15.35 -3.40 -0.78
C LYS A 63 15.82 -3.38 0.66
N GLU A 64 15.04 -2.83 1.58
CA GLU A 64 15.43 -2.64 2.98
C GLU A 64 15.09 -3.83 3.88
N TYR A 65 14.10 -4.63 3.50
CA TYR A 65 13.51 -5.66 4.37
C TYR A 65 13.24 -7.00 3.68
N GLU A 66 13.69 -7.18 2.44
CA GLU A 66 13.62 -8.43 1.65
C GLU A 66 12.19 -8.94 1.36
N SER A 67 11.17 -8.24 1.84
CA SER A 67 9.75 -8.60 1.69
C SER A 67 8.90 -7.34 1.79
N CYS A 68 7.74 -7.30 1.13
CA CYS A 68 6.67 -6.36 1.44
C CYS A 68 5.36 -6.86 0.84
N SER A 69 4.23 -6.30 1.26
CA SER A 69 2.93 -6.60 0.66
C SER A 69 2.18 -5.31 0.34
N GLY A 70 1.57 -5.24 -0.85
CA GLY A 70 0.66 -4.17 -1.24
C GLY A 70 -0.79 -4.67 -1.20
N THR A 71 -1.63 -4.06 -0.36
CA THR A 71 -3.03 -4.46 -0.21
C THR A 71 -3.95 -3.24 -0.21
N THR A 72 -5.20 -3.43 -0.63
CA THR A 72 -6.28 -2.44 -0.46
C THR A 72 -7.44 -3.13 0.24
N ASP A 73 -8.04 -2.45 1.21
CA ASP A 73 -9.18 -2.98 1.94
C ASP A 73 -10.47 -2.74 1.15
N LEU A 74 -11.34 -3.75 1.04
CA LEU A 74 -12.58 -3.72 0.26
C LEU A 74 -13.78 -4.22 1.07
N GLY A 75 -14.98 -3.85 0.65
CA GLY A 75 -16.23 -4.32 1.27
C GLY A 75 -16.41 -3.77 2.69
N LEU A 76 -16.49 -4.67 3.68
CA LEU A 76 -16.69 -4.30 5.11
C LEU A 76 -15.38 -4.04 5.86
N TYR A 77 -14.23 -4.20 5.22
CA TYR A 77 -12.91 -4.01 5.84
C TYR A 77 -12.55 -2.54 6.12
N PRO A 78 -12.77 -1.56 5.21
CA PRO A 78 -12.26 -0.21 5.41
C PRO A 78 -13.14 0.63 6.35
N ASP A 79 -12.52 1.24 7.36
CA ASP A 79 -13.17 2.20 8.26
C ASP A 79 -13.48 3.55 7.57
N SER A 80 -12.69 3.91 6.55
CA SER A 80 -12.89 5.12 5.75
C SER A 80 -13.50 4.77 4.38
N LYS A 81 -14.47 5.56 3.94
CA LYS A 81 -15.08 5.43 2.60
C LYS A 81 -14.23 6.06 1.51
N HIS A 82 -12.90 5.96 1.63
CA HIS A 82 -11.96 6.56 0.73
C HIS A 82 -10.87 5.54 0.39
N MET A 83 -10.59 5.40 -0.91
CA MET A 83 -9.58 4.49 -1.42
C MET A 83 -8.25 4.73 -0.73
N HIS A 84 -7.63 3.65 -0.28
CA HIS A 84 -6.29 3.68 0.26
C HIS A 84 -5.62 2.32 0.06
N TRP A 85 -4.33 2.35 -0.19
CA TRP A 85 -3.48 1.18 -0.29
C TRP A 85 -2.55 1.14 0.91
N HIS A 86 -2.40 -0.04 1.50
CA HIS A 86 -1.40 -0.30 2.52
C HIS A 86 -0.23 -0.99 1.84
N VAL A 87 0.95 -0.40 1.97
CA VAL A 87 2.21 -1.10 1.75
C VAL A 87 2.74 -1.48 3.12
N VAL A 88 2.67 -2.78 3.44
CA VAL A 88 2.91 -3.31 4.79
C VAL A 88 4.11 -4.23 4.80
N LEU A 89 4.95 -4.02 5.81
CA LEU A 89 5.90 -5.01 6.31
C LEU A 89 5.35 -5.60 7.59
N ARG A 90 5.14 -6.90 7.60
CA ARG A 90 4.63 -7.63 8.76
C ARG A 90 5.74 -8.01 9.75
N GLY A 91 7.01 -7.83 9.36
CA GLY A 91 8.18 -8.04 10.22
C GLY A 91 8.55 -9.52 10.41
N GLU A 92 8.05 -10.40 9.54
CA GLU A 92 8.46 -11.79 9.48
C GLU A 92 9.93 -11.90 9.06
N SER A 93 10.66 -12.93 9.54
CA SER A 93 11.98 -13.24 9.02
C SER A 93 11.89 -13.77 7.58
N ALA A 94 13.00 -13.77 6.84
CA ALA A 94 13.06 -14.42 5.53
C ALA A 94 12.63 -15.90 5.60
N GLU A 95 13.01 -16.62 6.65
CA GLU A 95 12.59 -18.01 6.90
C GLU A 95 11.08 -18.12 7.09
N GLN A 96 10.47 -17.26 7.92
CA GLN A 96 9.01 -17.25 8.14
C GLN A 96 8.23 -16.88 6.88
N THR A 97 8.75 -15.92 6.10
CA THR A 97 8.16 -15.49 4.84
C THR A 97 8.19 -16.64 3.83
N LEU A 98 9.34 -17.30 3.69
CA LEU A 98 9.47 -18.46 2.81
C LEU A 98 8.58 -19.62 3.29
N ASP A 99 8.58 -19.99 4.57
CA ASP A 99 7.69 -21.05 5.08
C ASP A 99 6.21 -20.79 4.77
N THR A 100 5.77 -19.52 4.87
CA THR A 100 4.37 -19.15 4.62
C THR A 100 4.01 -19.10 3.12
N TYR A 101 4.91 -18.60 2.27
CA TYR A 101 4.59 -18.23 0.87
C TYR A 101 5.36 -19.00 -0.21
N SER A 102 6.36 -19.82 0.14
CA SER A 102 7.17 -20.58 -0.84
C SER A 102 6.50 -21.87 -1.34
N HIS A 103 5.23 -22.09 -1.04
CA HIS A 103 4.50 -23.29 -1.46
C HIS A 103 4.04 -23.32 -2.92
N HIS A 104 4.46 -22.37 -3.77
CA HIS A 104 3.88 -22.21 -5.12
C HIS A 104 4.89 -22.04 -6.26
N ASP A 105 5.92 -22.88 -6.31
CA ASP A 105 6.65 -23.14 -7.56
C ASP A 105 6.84 -24.65 -7.76
N ASP A 106 5.83 -25.29 -8.36
CA ASP A 106 5.90 -26.54 -9.15
C ASP A 106 5.26 -26.28 -10.53
#